data_AF-A0A0R2S5K9-F1
#
_entry.id   AF-A0A0R2S5K9-F1
#
_cell.length_a   1.000
_cell.length_b   1.000
_cell.length_c   1.000
_cell.angle_alpha   90.00
_cell.angle_beta   90.00
_cell.angle_gamma   90.00
#
_symmetry.space_group_name_H-M   'P 1'
#
loop_
_entity.id
_entity.type
_entity.pdbx_description
1 polymer ?
#
loop_
_entity_poly.entity_id
_entity_poly.type
_entity_poly.pdbx_seq_one_letter_code
_entity_poly.pdbx_strand_id
1 'polypeptide(L)'
;METNNNIKNELEKFIFNLNKLSSRERRLYHYRSTINLTNGLLSLNNSETELFKRYILEYFTSVKSINGLITLETSLSLYKNYLLPVGQYLIKKKEFRTRLDIVKYILSGILFDCILLYFFNFCFTTPLFILIGFIKIRKKIKKKQFFSINW
;
A
#
# COMPACT_ATOMS: atom_id res chain seq x y z
N MET A 1 17.99 10.23 13.34
CA MET A 1 17.89 11.36 12.36
C MET A 1 18.68 11.07 11.09
N GLU A 2 19.88 10.51 11.18
CA GLU A 2 20.73 10.14 10.04
C GLU A 2 20.07 9.15 9.07
N THR A 3 19.40 8.09 9.58
CA THR A 3 18.69 7.10 8.74
C THR A 3 17.61 7.73 7.84
N ASN A 4 16.89 8.74 8.33
CA ASN A 4 15.82 9.38 7.57
C ASN A 4 16.37 10.21 6.41
N ASN A 5 17.48 10.93 6.63
CA ASN A 5 18.12 11.72 5.58
C ASN A 5 18.72 10.80 4.52
N ASN A 6 19.34 9.69 4.93
CA ASN A 6 19.85 8.70 4.00
C ASN A 6 18.74 8.11 3.11
N ILE A 7 17.62 7.71 3.72
CA ILE A 7 16.46 7.17 2.98
C ILE A 7 15.87 8.17 2.00
N LYS A 8 15.78 9.45 2.38
CA LYS A 8 15.30 10.50 1.47
C LYS A 8 16.21 10.64 0.25
N ASN A 9 17.51 10.73 0.47
CA ASN A 9 18.49 10.84 -0.61
C ASN A 9 18.43 9.62 -1.55
N GLU A 10 18.26 8.42 -0.99
CA GLU A 10 18.15 7.20 -1.77
C GLU A 10 16.83 7.10 -2.55
N LEU A 11 15.72 7.57 -1.96
CA LEU A 11 14.45 7.68 -2.65
C LEU A 11 14.52 8.66 -3.82
N GLU A 12 15.17 9.81 -3.66
CA GLU A 12 15.36 10.79 -4.73
C GLU A 12 16.17 10.22 -5.89
N LYS A 13 17.29 9.53 -5.59
CA LYS A 13 18.09 8.81 -6.60
C LYS A 13 17.27 7.74 -7.33
N PHE A 14 16.49 6.95 -6.59
CA PHE A 14 15.60 5.93 -7.14
C PHE A 14 14.59 6.55 -8.12
N ILE A 15 13.92 7.64 -7.71
CA ILE A 15 12.97 8.38 -8.54
C ILE A 15 13.64 8.91 -9.82
N PHE A 16 14.80 9.57 -9.66
CA PHE A 16 15.53 10.15 -10.78
C PHE A 16 15.96 9.10 -11.80
N ASN A 17 16.50 7.98 -11.35
CA ASN A 17 16.97 6.90 -12.23
C ASN A 17 15.82 6.24 -12.98
N LEU A 18 14.72 5.94 -12.29
CA LEU A 18 13.61 5.21 -12.90
C LEU A 18 12.66 6.08 -13.72
N ASN A 19 12.67 7.41 -13.54
CA ASN A 19 11.88 8.31 -14.38
C ASN A 19 12.27 8.28 -15.87
N LYS A 20 13.48 7.81 -16.19
CA LYS A 20 13.95 7.62 -17.56
C LYS A 20 13.36 6.37 -18.24
N LEU A 21 12.78 5.45 -17.47
CA LEU A 21 12.22 4.20 -17.97
C LEU A 21 10.76 4.35 -18.37
N SER A 22 10.30 3.46 -19.25
CA SER A 22 8.89 3.38 -19.62
C SER A 22 8.00 3.01 -18.43
N SER A 23 6.71 3.31 -18.53
CA SER A 23 5.73 2.94 -17.49
C SER A 23 5.64 1.43 -17.25
N ARG A 24 5.94 0.59 -18.25
CA ARG A 24 5.93 -0.87 -18.13
C ARG A 24 7.14 -1.36 -17.34
N GLU A 25 8.32 -0.83 -17.63
CA GLU A 25 9.56 -1.18 -16.92
C GLU A 25 9.51 -0.70 -15.47
N ARG A 26 9.04 0.52 -15.21
CA ARG A 26 8.89 1.04 -13.84
C ARG A 26 8.02 0.17 -12.94
N ARG A 27 7.05 -0.57 -13.49
CA ARG A 27 6.23 -1.50 -12.69
C ARG A 27 7.05 -2.62 -12.07
N LEU A 28 8.10 -3.10 -12.75
CA LEU A 28 8.97 -4.16 -12.25
C LEU A 28 9.79 -3.71 -11.03
N TYR A 29 9.95 -2.41 -10.83
CA TYR A 29 10.59 -1.83 -9.64
C TYR A 29 9.58 -1.42 -8.56
N HIS A 30 8.31 -1.82 -8.68
CA HIS A 30 7.24 -1.48 -7.74
C HIS A 30 7.16 0.02 -7.46
N TYR A 31 7.46 0.84 -8.47
CA TYR A 31 7.81 2.26 -8.33
C TYR A 31 6.89 3.06 -7.40
N ARG A 32 5.58 2.96 -7.62
CA ARG A 32 4.57 3.66 -6.80
C ARG A 32 4.54 3.13 -5.37
N SER A 33 4.58 1.81 -5.21
CA SER A 33 4.55 1.16 -3.90
C SER A 33 5.78 1.57 -3.09
N THR A 34 6.98 1.53 -3.67
CA THR A 34 8.22 1.95 -3.02
C THR A 34 8.15 3.39 -2.54
N ILE A 35 7.73 4.33 -3.39
CA ILE A 35 7.58 5.75 -3.01
C ILE A 35 6.60 5.91 -1.85
N ASN A 36 5.42 5.30 -1.99
CA ASN A 36 4.38 5.42 -0.98
C ASN A 36 4.87 4.84 0.34
N LEU A 37 5.48 3.64 0.34
CA LEU A 37 5.92 2.94 1.55
C LEU A 37 7.02 3.73 2.25
N THR A 38 7.97 4.25 1.49
CA THR A 38 9.06 5.08 2.01
C THR A 38 8.53 6.35 2.67
N ASN A 39 7.65 7.09 2.00
CA ASN A 39 7.02 8.28 2.58
C ASN A 39 6.15 7.95 3.80
N GLY A 40 5.46 6.80 3.76
CA GLY A 40 4.70 6.27 4.88
C GLY A 40 5.58 6.05 6.11
N LEU A 41 6.72 5.39 5.95
CA LEU A 41 7.70 5.17 7.01
C LEU A 41 8.32 6.47 7.51
N LEU A 42 8.74 7.37 6.62
CA LEU A 42 9.37 8.64 7.00
C LEU A 42 8.42 9.54 7.82
N SER A 43 7.12 9.41 7.61
CA SER A 43 6.13 10.14 8.40
C SER A 43 5.91 9.58 9.81
N LEU A 44 6.41 8.37 10.10
CA LEU A 44 6.36 7.75 11.43
C LEU A 44 7.70 7.96 12.11
N ASN A 45 7.74 8.86 13.10
CA ASN A 45 8.98 9.19 13.81
C ASN A 45 9.12 8.37 15.09
N ASN A 46 9.14 7.03 14.97
CA ASN A 46 9.30 6.11 16.10
C ASN A 46 10.48 5.15 15.91
N SER A 47 11.02 4.63 17.01
CA SER A 47 12.13 3.66 17.00
C SER A 47 11.77 2.33 16.35
N GLU A 48 10.50 1.91 16.44
CA GLU A 48 9.99 0.68 15.83
C GLU A 48 10.11 0.68 14.28
N THR A 49 10.14 1.86 13.65
CA THR A 49 10.30 1.99 12.20
C THR A 49 11.72 1.72 11.71
N GLU A 50 12.73 1.70 12.58
CA GLU A 50 14.13 1.56 12.15
C GLU A 50 14.39 0.23 11.43
N LEU A 51 13.76 -0.86 11.85
CA LEU A 51 13.84 -2.15 11.15
C LEU A 51 13.30 -2.04 9.71
N PHE A 52 12.13 -1.42 9.54
CA PHE A 52 11.47 -1.28 8.25
C PHE A 52 12.19 -0.28 7.32
N LYS A 53 12.83 0.74 7.91
CA LYS A 53 13.73 1.66 7.23
C LYS A 53 14.94 0.93 6.64
N ARG A 54 15.51 -0.05 7.36
CA ARG A 54 16.58 -0.90 6.83
C ARG A 54 16.12 -1.74 5.64
N TYR A 55 14.93 -2.34 5.69
CA TYR A 55 14.39 -3.08 4.53
C TYR A 55 14.25 -2.20 3.28
N ILE A 56 13.84 -0.93 3.43
CA ILE A 56 13.80 0.00 2.28
C ILE A 56 15.19 0.31 1.75
N LEU A 57 16.18 0.51 2.63
CA LEU A 57 17.57 0.74 2.20
C LEU A 57 18.15 -0.49 1.49
N GLU A 58 17.91 -1.69 2.02
CA GLU A 58 18.32 -2.95 1.39
C GLU A 58 17.63 -3.17 0.04
N TYR A 59 16.37 -2.77 -0.10
CA TYR A 59 15.68 -2.74 -1.38
C TYR A 59 16.39 -1.84 -2.38
N PHE A 60 16.72 -0.59 -2.00
CA PHE A 60 17.44 0.32 -2.89
C PHE A 60 18.81 -0.21 -3.29
N THR A 61 19.56 -0.79 -2.35
CA THR A 61 20.86 -1.42 -2.62
C THR A 61 20.71 -2.59 -3.58
N SER A 62 19.71 -3.45 -3.36
CA SER A 62 19.43 -4.62 -4.22
C SER A 62 18.99 -4.22 -5.62
N VAL A 63 18.22 -3.13 -5.75
CA VAL A 63 17.82 -2.61 -7.07
C VAL A 63 19.04 -2.05 -7.81
N LYS A 64 19.95 -1.36 -7.12
CA LYS A 64 21.17 -0.82 -7.73
C LYS A 64 22.17 -1.90 -8.15
N SER A 65 22.26 -3.00 -7.41
CA SER A 65 23.19 -4.09 -7.72
C SER A 65 22.76 -4.91 -8.94
N ILE A 66 21.49 -4.80 -9.36
CA ILE A 66 21.00 -5.44 -10.58
C ILE A 66 21.46 -4.60 -11.78
N ASN A 67 22.58 -5.01 -12.38
CA ASN A 67 23.08 -4.46 -13.64
C ASN A 67 22.22 -4.97 -14.80
N GLY A 68 21.09 -4.30 -15.08
CA GLY A 68 20.25 -4.57 -16.24
C GLY A 68 18.75 -4.50 -15.96
N LEU A 69 17.96 -5.02 -16.91
CA LEU A 69 16.51 -5.11 -16.78
C LEU A 69 16.14 -6.15 -15.71
N ILE A 70 15.39 -5.72 -14.70
CA ILE A 70 14.79 -6.63 -13.72
C ILE A 70 13.85 -7.61 -14.43
N THR A 71 13.95 -8.89 -14.07
CA THR A 71 12.98 -9.92 -14.48
C THR A 71 11.76 -9.90 -13.56
N LEU A 72 10.65 -10.51 -13.98
CA LEU A 72 9.45 -10.61 -13.13
C LEU A 72 9.73 -11.39 -11.83
N GLU A 73 10.52 -12.45 -11.90
CA GLU A 73 10.87 -13.27 -10.74
C GLU A 73 11.70 -12.48 -9.72
N THR A 74 12.73 -11.78 -10.18
CA THR A 74 13.54 -10.92 -9.29
C THR A 74 12.71 -9.77 -8.73
N SER A 75 11.84 -9.16 -9.54
CA SER A 75 10.88 -8.14 -9.10
C SER A 75 10.00 -8.63 -7.93
N LEU A 76 9.42 -9.83 -8.07
CA LEU A 76 8.56 -10.42 -7.04
C LEU A 76 9.35 -10.79 -5.78
N SER A 77 10.55 -11.32 -5.93
CA SER A 77 11.44 -11.66 -4.82
C SER A 77 11.81 -10.42 -4.00
N LEU A 78 12.27 -9.34 -4.65
CA LEU A 78 12.59 -8.08 -3.98
C LEU A 78 11.37 -7.49 -3.26
N TYR A 79 10.20 -7.56 -3.89
CA TYR A 79 8.98 -7.11 -3.25
C TYR A 79 8.66 -7.91 -1.99
N LYS A 80 8.66 -9.25 -2.08
CA LYS A 80 8.32 -10.14 -0.97
C LYS A 80 9.27 -9.97 0.22
N ASN A 81 10.56 -9.82 -0.06
CA ASN A 81 11.59 -9.78 0.96
C ASN A 81 11.66 -8.41 1.67
N TYR A 82 11.45 -7.30 0.93
CA TYR A 82 11.70 -5.97 1.47
C TYR A 82 10.45 -5.09 1.56
N LEU A 83 9.64 -5.01 0.51
CA LEU A 83 8.51 -4.08 0.45
C LEU A 83 7.26 -4.61 1.17
N LEU A 84 7.01 -5.91 1.09
CA LEU A 84 5.84 -6.54 1.69
C LEU A 84 5.82 -6.41 3.23
N PRO A 85 6.91 -6.69 3.97
CA PRO A 85 6.93 -6.51 5.43
C PRO A 85 6.68 -5.06 5.84
N VAL A 86 7.24 -4.10 5.09
CA VAL A 86 7.02 -2.67 5.30
C VAL A 86 5.55 -2.30 5.09
N GLY A 87 4.94 -2.80 4.02
CA GLY A 87 3.52 -2.61 3.73
C GLY A 87 2.62 -3.15 4.84
N GLN A 88 2.89 -4.37 5.31
CA GLN A 88 2.14 -4.99 6.40
C GLN A 88 2.25 -4.20 7.71
N TYR A 89 3.45 -3.70 8.04
CA TYR A 89 3.65 -2.86 9.20
C TYR A 89 2.87 -1.54 9.12
N LEU A 90 2.98 -0.85 7.98
CA LEU A 90 2.28 0.40 7.75
C LEU A 90 0.74 0.22 7.81
N ILE A 91 0.22 -0.87 7.23
CA ILE A 91 -1.20 -1.27 7.35
C ILE A 91 -1.63 -1.34 8.82
N LYS A 92 -0.82 -2.01 9.66
CA LYS A 92 -1.11 -2.15 11.10
C LYS A 92 -1.03 -0.82 11.86
N LYS A 93 -0.02 0.02 11.59
CA LYS A 93 0.24 1.23 12.38
C LYS A 93 -0.58 2.45 12.01
N LYS A 94 -0.91 2.63 10.72
CA LYS A 94 -1.55 3.87 10.26
C LYS A 94 -3.04 3.76 10.00
N GLU A 95 -3.67 2.65 10.41
CA GLU A 95 -4.94 2.21 9.82
C GLU A 95 -4.90 2.31 8.29
N PHE A 96 -3.77 1.99 7.66
CA PHE A 96 -3.70 2.06 6.20
C PHE A 96 -4.57 0.94 5.64
N ARG A 97 -5.71 1.30 5.07
CA ARG A 97 -6.72 0.31 4.67
C ARG A 97 -6.63 0.01 3.18
N THR A 98 -6.56 -1.28 2.88
CA THR A 98 -6.59 -1.86 1.54
C THR A 98 -8.02 -1.83 0.97
N ARG A 99 -8.19 -2.08 -0.34
CA ARG A 99 -9.51 -2.20 -1.01
C ARG A 99 -10.48 -3.18 -0.31
N LEU A 100 -9.96 -4.06 0.54
CA LEU A 100 -10.71 -4.98 1.41
C LEU A 100 -11.74 -4.29 2.31
N ASP A 101 -11.57 -3.00 2.61
CA ASP A 101 -12.52 -2.29 3.44
C ASP A 101 -13.90 -2.13 2.79
N ILE A 102 -13.97 -1.94 1.46
CA ILE A 102 -15.24 -1.93 0.70
C ILE A 102 -15.90 -3.29 0.78
N VAL A 103 -15.10 -4.35 0.61
CA VAL A 103 -15.57 -5.74 0.61
C VAL A 103 -16.26 -6.08 1.94
N LYS A 104 -15.73 -5.59 3.07
CA LYS A 104 -16.37 -5.76 4.38
C LYS A 104 -17.77 -5.13 4.44
N TYR A 105 -17.95 -3.94 3.90
CA TYR A 105 -19.27 -3.27 3.87
C TYR A 105 -20.27 -3.98 2.94
N ILE A 106 -19.79 -4.48 1.80
CA ILE A 106 -20.61 -5.30 0.88
C ILE A 106 -21.07 -6.58 1.58
N LEU A 107 -20.14 -7.33 2.19
CA LEU A 107 -20.47 -8.56 2.91
C LEU A 107 -21.43 -8.33 4.07
N SER A 108 -21.26 -7.25 4.83
CA SER A 108 -22.21 -6.90 5.89
C SER A 108 -23.60 -6.57 5.34
N GLY A 109 -23.69 -5.90 4.18
CA GLY A 109 -24.96 -5.59 3.53
C GLY A 109 -25.69 -6.85 3.07
N ILE A 110 -24.97 -7.77 2.42
CA ILE A 110 -25.52 -9.06 1.98
C ILE A 110 -26.02 -9.86 3.18
N LEU A 111 -25.23 -9.95 4.25
CA LEU A 111 -25.62 -10.67 5.46
C LEU A 111 -26.90 -10.08 6.08
N PHE A 112 -27.00 -8.75 6.09
CA PHE A 112 -28.18 -8.05 6.62
C PHE A 112 -29.42 -8.29 5.76
N ASP A 113 -29.28 -8.27 4.43
CA ASP A 113 -30.36 -8.59 3.51
C ASP A 113 -30.82 -10.05 3.65
N CYS A 114 -29.91 -11.01 3.87
CA CYS A 114 -30.30 -12.40 4.15
C CYS A 114 -31.14 -12.52 5.43
N ILE A 115 -30.78 -11.79 6.50
CA ILE A 115 -31.53 -11.77 7.75
C ILE A 115 -32.92 -11.14 7.54
N LEU A 116 -33.00 -10.00 6.86
CA LEU A 116 -34.27 -9.33 6.60
C LEU A 116 -35.18 -10.12 5.67
N LEU A 117 -34.63 -10.81 4.67
CA LEU A 117 -35.39 -11.72 3.81
C LEU A 117 -36.00 -12.84 4.64
N TYR A 118 -35.21 -13.45 5.54
CA TYR A 118 -35.66 -14.57 6.36
C TYR A 118 -36.78 -14.20 7.35
N PHE A 119 -36.71 -13.03 7.98
CA PHE A 119 -37.69 -12.64 9.02
C PHE A 119 -38.83 -11.74 8.52
N PHE A 120 -38.61 -10.95 7.46
CA PHE A 120 -39.54 -9.90 7.06
C PHE A 120 -39.90 -9.92 5.56
N ASN A 121 -39.41 -10.89 4.78
CA ASN A 121 -39.58 -10.95 3.31
C ASN A 121 -39.18 -9.64 2.60
N PHE A 122 -38.21 -8.91 3.15
CA PHE A 122 -37.75 -7.62 2.63
C PHE A 122 -36.26 -7.70 2.29
N CYS A 123 -35.85 -7.21 1.11
CA CYS A 123 -34.47 -7.33 0.64
C CYS A 123 -34.08 -6.11 -0.22
N PHE A 124 -33.54 -5.05 0.38
CA PHE A 124 -33.05 -3.86 -0.36
C PHE A 124 -32.04 -2.99 0.42
N THR A 125 -31.35 -3.54 1.42
CA THR A 125 -30.42 -2.77 2.27
C THR A 125 -28.98 -2.78 1.77
N THR A 126 -28.58 -3.76 0.95
CA THR A 126 -27.21 -3.84 0.38
C THR A 126 -26.76 -2.57 -0.34
N PRO A 127 -27.57 -1.92 -1.21
CA PRO A 127 -27.20 -0.64 -1.83
C PRO A 127 -26.88 0.47 -0.83
N LEU A 128 -27.59 0.49 0.31
CA LEU A 128 -27.42 1.45 1.40
C LEU A 128 -26.08 1.23 2.13
N PHE A 129 -25.71 -0.02 2.40
CA PHE A 129 -24.40 -0.37 2.97
C PHE A 129 -23.25 -0.06 2.00
N ILE A 130 -23.44 -0.27 0.70
CA ILE A 130 -22.47 0.13 -0.33
C ILE A 130 -22.27 1.65 -0.32
N LEU A 131 -23.36 2.42 -0.25
CA LEU A 131 -23.33 3.88 -0.21
C LEU A 131 -22.60 4.40 1.04
N ILE A 132 -22.89 3.83 2.22
CA ILE A 132 -22.22 4.17 3.48
C ILE A 132 -20.70 3.86 3.39
N GLY A 133 -20.34 2.72 2.82
CA GLY A 133 -18.95 2.36 2.54
C GLY A 133 -18.26 3.39 1.66
N PHE A 134 -18.90 3.77 0.55
CA PHE A 134 -18.38 4.78 -0.39
C PHE A 134 -18.18 6.16 0.27
N ILE A 135 -19.14 6.63 1.06
CA ILE A 135 -19.05 7.93 1.75
C ILE A 135 -17.91 7.93 2.77
N LYS A 136 -17.79 6.88 3.58
CA LYS A 136 -16.69 6.75 4.55
C LYS A 136 -15.33 6.73 3.85
N ILE A 137 -15.22 6.05 2.71
CA ILE A 137 -13.99 5.98 1.94
C ILE A 137 -13.62 7.33 1.33
N ARG A 138 -14.57 8.04 0.71
CA ARG A 138 -14.32 9.40 0.18
C ARG A 138 -13.83 10.35 1.27
N LYS A 139 -14.42 10.31 2.47
CA LYS A 139 -13.95 11.12 3.62
C LYS A 139 -12.52 10.77 4.02
N LYS A 140 -12.14 9.49 3.98
CA LYS A 140 -10.78 9.03 4.30
C LYS A 140 -9.75 9.39 3.21
N ILE A 141 -10.13 9.31 1.93
CA ILE A 141 -9.28 9.75 0.80
C ILE A 141 -8.93 11.24 0.94
N LYS A 142 -9.92 12.09 1.25
CA LYS A 142 -9.70 13.52 1.50
C LYS A 142 -8.73 13.79 2.66
N LYS A 143 -8.66 12.91 3.66
CA LYS A 143 -7.72 13.00 4.79
C LYS A 143 -6.32 12.47 4.48
N LYS A 144 -6.00 12.12 3.22
CA LYS A 144 -4.73 11.48 2.80
C LYS A 144 -4.42 10.16 3.54
N GLN A 145 -5.44 9.52 4.11
CA GLN A 145 -5.31 8.23 4.80
C GLN A 145 -5.41 7.03 3.84
N PHE A 146 -5.50 7.29 2.53
CA PHE A 146 -5.66 6.25 1.52
C PHE A 146 -4.33 5.91 0.88
N PHE A 147 -3.98 4.63 0.93
CA PHE A 147 -2.75 4.11 0.40
C PHE A 147 -3.09 2.92 -0.49
N SER A 148 -2.84 3.05 -1.78
CA SER A 148 -2.96 1.92 -2.69
C SER A 148 -1.61 1.25 -2.81
N ILE A 149 -1.49 0.04 -2.25
CA ILE A 149 -0.52 -0.93 -2.75
C ILE A 149 -1.10 -1.39 -4.08
N ASN A 150 -0.60 -0.82 -5.18
CA ASN A 150 -0.92 -1.34 -6.49
C ASN A 150 0.06 -2.47 -6.74
N TRP A 151 -0.49 -3.69 -6.69
CA TRP A 151 0.16 -4.91 -7.13
C TRP A 151 0.40 -4.86 -8.64
#